data_AF-A0A7K0T208-F1
#
_entry.id   AF-A0A7K0T208-F1
#
_cell.length_a   1.000
_cell.length_b   1.000
_cell.length_c   1.000
_cell.angle_alpha   90.00
_cell.angle_beta   90.00
_cell.angle_gamma   90.00
#
_symmetry.space_group_name_H-M   'P 1'
#
loop_
_entity.id
_entity.type
_entity.pdbx_description
1 polymer ?
#
loop_
_entity_poly.entity_id
_entity_poly.type
_entity_poly.pdbx_seq_one_letter_code
_entity_poly.pdbx_strand_id
1 'polypeptide(L)' 'MALSPADVLAGIKEIVEEVAGIPAASIELNKSFTDDLEVDSLSMVEVVVACEERFGVK' A
#
# COMPACT_ATOMS: atom_id res chain seq x y z
N MET A 1 -14.67 7.67 -12.51
CA MET A 1 -14.46 8.62 -11.40
C MET A 1 -13.02 8.44 -10.95
N ALA A 2 -12.22 9.48 -10.90
CA ALA A 2 -10.88 9.36 -10.33
C ALA A 2 -11.03 9.10 -8.83
N LEU A 3 -10.36 8.08 -8.31
CA LEU A 3 -10.30 7.85 -6.87
C LEU A 3 -9.61 9.05 -6.22
N SER A 4 -10.17 9.53 -5.11
CA SER A 4 -9.53 10.61 -4.36
C SER A 4 -8.23 10.10 -3.76
N PRO A 5 -7.20 10.95 -3.54
CA PRO A 5 -5.96 10.53 -2.89
C PRO A 5 -6.21 9.87 -1.52
N ALA A 6 -7.28 10.25 -0.82
CA ALA A 6 -7.71 9.60 0.42
C ALA A 6 -8.22 8.16 0.21
N ASP A 7 -8.98 7.90 -0.85
CA ASP A 7 -9.47 6.56 -1.20
C ASP A 7 -8.32 5.65 -1.64
N VAL A 8 -7.38 6.20 -2.42
CA VAL A 8 -6.16 5.48 -2.82
C VAL A 8 -5.31 5.14 -1.59
N LEU A 9 -5.11 6.10 -0.69
CA LEU A 9 -4.38 5.85 0.56
C LEU A 9 -5.05 4.77 1.41
N ALA A 10 -6.37 4.80 1.55
CA ALA A 10 -7.12 3.78 2.30
C ALA A 10 -6.96 2.38 1.68
N GLY A 11 -7.05 2.26 0.35
CA GLY A 11 -6.86 0.97 -0.31
C GLY A 11 -5.40 0.47 -0.21
N ILE A 12 -4.40 1.35 -0.34
CA ILE A 12 -2.99 0.97 -0.15
C ILE A 12 -2.76 0.52 1.31
N LYS A 13 -3.33 1.23 2.29
CA LYS A 13 -3.23 0.88 3.71
C LYS A 13 -3.74 -0.53 3.99
N GLU A 14 -4.92 -0.87 3.47
CA GLU A 14 -5.50 -2.21 3.62
C GLU A 14 -4.61 -3.27 2.96
N ILE A 15 -4.12 -3.02 1.74
CA ILE A 15 -3.26 -3.98 1.03
C ILE A 15 -1.96 -4.23 1.79
N VAL A 16 -1.30 -3.18 2.25
CA VAL A 16 -0.04 -3.30 2.98
C VAL A 16 -0.26 -3.94 4.35
N GLU A 17 -1.40 -3.72 4.99
CA GLU A 17 -1.77 -4.42 6.22
C GLU A 17 -1.95 -5.94 6.00
N GLU A 18 -2.63 -6.33 4.92
CA GLU A 18 -2.81 -7.76 4.61
C GLU A 18 -1.53 -8.46 4.13
N VAL A 19 -0.73 -7.77 3.31
CA VAL A 19 0.46 -8.37 2.67
C VAL A 19 1.71 -8.25 3.53
N ALA A 20 1.97 -7.07 4.10
CA ALA A 20 3.15 -6.82 4.92
C ALA A 20 2.88 -6.96 6.43
N GLY A 21 1.61 -7.09 6.85
CA GLY A 21 1.27 -7.19 8.28
C GLY A 21 1.43 -5.88 9.04
N ILE A 22 1.50 -4.75 8.31
CA ILE A 22 1.79 -3.44 8.89
C ILE A 22 0.48 -2.71 9.14
N PRO A 23 0.24 -2.20 10.35
CA PRO A 23 -1.01 -1.53 10.65
C PRO A 23 -1.22 -0.32 9.73
N ALA A 24 -2.42 -0.23 9.14
CA ALA A 24 -2.88 0.87 8.30
C ALA A 24 -2.68 2.26 8.95
N ALA A 25 -2.69 2.31 10.28
CA ALA A 25 -2.44 3.50 11.08
C ALA A 25 -0.99 4.00 10.99
N SER A 26 -0.01 3.10 10.83
CA SER A 26 1.42 3.44 10.71
C SER A 26 1.81 3.88 9.30
N ILE A 27 0.95 3.68 8.30
CA ILE A 27 1.20 4.00 6.90
C ILE A 27 0.72 5.42 6.60
N GLU A 28 1.64 6.27 6.15
CA GLU A 28 1.37 7.67 5.83
C GLU A 28 2.03 8.05 4.50
N LEU A 29 1.49 9.06 3.82
CA LEU A 29 2.03 9.56 2.53
C LEU A 29 3.49 10.03 2.60
N ASN A 30 3.97 10.37 3.78
CA ASN A 30 5.34 10.85 3.98
C ASN A 30 6.32 9.73 4.35
N LYS A 31 5.83 8.50 4.60
CA LYS A 31 6.65 7.38 5.05
C LYS A 31 7.16 6.55 3.88
N SER A 32 8.37 6.02 4.05
CA SER A 32 8.99 5.12 3.09
C SER A 32 8.63 3.68 3.43
N PHE A 33 8.15 2.92 2.44
CA PHE A 33 7.81 1.50 2.63
C PHE A 33 9.01 0.68 3.09
N THR A 34 10.21 0.92 2.55
CA THR A 34 11.39 0.12 2.89
C THR A 34 12.14 0.66 4.11
N ASP A 35 12.19 1.98 4.28
CA ASP A 35 13.06 2.63 5.28
C ASP A 35 12.35 2.87 6.61
N ASP A 36 11.06 3.19 6.59
CA ASP A 36 10.26 3.51 7.79
C ASP A 36 9.33 2.36 8.19
N LEU A 37 8.79 1.67 7.18
CA LEU A 37 7.86 0.56 7.37
C LEU A 37 8.54 -0.82 7.27
N GLU A 38 9.84 -0.86 6.95
CA GLU A 38 10.63 -2.11 6.86
C GLU A 38 9.98 -3.18 5.96
N VAL A 39 9.23 -2.76 4.93
CA VAL A 39 8.61 -3.67 3.97
C VAL A 39 9.69 -4.37 3.16
N ASP A 40 9.67 -5.70 3.21
CA ASP A 40 10.54 -6.54 2.41
C ASP A 40 10.31 -6.36 0.91
N SER A 41 11.36 -6.54 0.12
CA SER A 41 11.31 -6.42 -1.34
C SER A 41 10.33 -7.40 -2.00
N LEU A 42 10.11 -8.58 -1.39
CA LEU A 42 9.10 -9.56 -1.79
C LEU A 42 7.68 -9.04 -1.55
N SER A 43 7.41 -8.55 -0.34
CA SER A 43 6.12 -7.97 0.02
C SER A 43 5.80 -6.73 -0.82
N MET A 44 6.80 -5.95 -1.21
CA MET A 44 6.59 -4.80 -2.09
C MET A 44 6.05 -5.20 -3.47
N VAL A 45 6.49 -6.33 -4.02
CA VAL A 45 5.95 -6.85 -5.29
C VAL A 45 4.48 -7.26 -5.11
N GLU A 46 4.15 -7.96 -4.03
CA GLU A 46 2.77 -8.37 -3.74
C GLU A 46 1.84 -7.18 -3.50
N VAL A 47 2.29 -6.17 -2.75
CA VAL A 47 1.55 -4.92 -2.54
C VAL A 47 1.27 -4.21 -3.87
N VAL A 48 2.27 -4.12 -4.76
CA VAL A 48 2.10 -3.48 -6.07
C VAL A 48 1.09 -4.25 -6.92
N VAL A 49 1.19 -5.58 -7.01
CA VAL A 49 0.25 -6.40 -7.78
C VAL A 49 -1.18 -6.26 -7.23
N ALA A 50 -1.34 -6.32 -5.90
CA ALA A 50 -2.64 -6.11 -5.27
C ALA A 50 -3.20 -4.69 -5.50
N CYS A 51 -2.33 -3.67 -5.51
CA CYS A 51 -2.72 -2.31 -5.87
C CYS A 51 -3.13 -2.21 -7.35
N GLU A 52 -2.38 -2.82 -8.26
CA GLU A 52 -2.70 -2.86 -9.69
C GLU A 52 -4.06 -3.52 -9.95
N GLU A 53 -4.37 -4.62 -9.27
CA GLU A 53 -5.68 -5.28 -9.37
C GLU A 53 -6.81 -4.44 -8.74
N ARG A 54 -6.58 -3.87 -7.54
CA ARG A 54 -7.61 -3.12 -6.80
C ARG A 54 -7.93 -1.77 -7.46
N PHE A 55 -6.92 -1.09 -7.99
CA PHE A 55 -7.08 0.22 -8.62
C PHE A 55 -7.17 0.15 -10.15
N GLY A 56 -6.99 -1.03 -10.74
CA GLY A 56 -7.06 -1.24 -12.19
C GLY A 56 -5.96 -0.50 -12.96
N VAL A 57 -4.80 -0.32 -12.34
CA VAL A 57 -3.64 0.35 -12.93
C VAL A 57 -2.79 -0.72 -13.65
N LYS A 58 -2.51 -0.50 -14.93
CA LYS A 58 -1.65 -1.32 -15.79
C LYS A 58 -0.76 -0.43 -16.63
#